data_AF-A0A7W9QA77-F1
#
_entry.id   AF-A0A7W9QA77-F1
#
_cell.length_a   1.000
_cell.length_b   1.000
_cell.length_c   1.000
_cell.angle_alpha   90.00
_cell.angle_beta   90.00
_cell.angle_gamma   90.00
#
_symmetry.space_group_name_H-M   'P 1'
#
loop_
_entity.id
_entity.type
_entity.pdbx_description
1 polymer ?
#
loop_
_entity_poly.entity_id
_entity_poly.type
_entity_poly.pdbx_seq_one_letter_code
_entity_poly.pdbx_strand_id
1 'polypeptide(L)'
;MPFYSIAGTGRDGGATTDHGPEVHAIARAHGVSAAQIRLAWTLHQGPHVLAIPGTGDLDHLAQNVAVGSLRLSVEELIALDPLHHETA
;
A
#
# COMPACT_ATOMS: atom_id res chain seq x y z
N MET A 1 10.66 -6.30 14.76
CA MET A 1 9.75 -5.99 15.87
C MET A 1 8.53 -6.89 15.74
N PRO A 2 8.35 -7.96 16.55
CA PRO A 2 7.15 -8.78 16.41
C PRO A 2 5.99 -8.10 17.16
N PHE A 3 4.86 -7.95 16.48
CA PHE A 3 3.57 -7.68 17.12
C PHE A 3 2.93 -9.03 17.45
N TYR A 4 2.21 -9.10 18.57
CA TYR A 4 1.49 -10.32 18.97
C TYR A 4 0.19 -10.42 18.16
N SER A 5 0.14 -11.32 17.16
CA SER A 5 -1.11 -11.58 16.43
C SER A 5 -2.09 -12.33 17.33
N ILE A 6 -3.27 -11.75 17.58
CA ILE A 6 -4.39 -12.43 18.28
C ILE A 6 -5.09 -13.47 17.38
N ALA A 7 -4.87 -13.41 16.07
CA ALA A 7 -5.51 -14.28 15.09
C ALA A 7 -4.51 -15.34 14.58
N GLY A 8 -4.33 -16.41 15.37
CA GLY A 8 -3.80 -17.69 14.91
C GLY A 8 -2.30 -17.77 14.57
N THR A 9 -1.77 -18.99 14.66
CA THR A 9 -0.45 -19.36 14.12
C THR A 9 -0.56 -19.44 12.60
N GLY A 10 -0.44 -18.32 11.91
CA GLY A 10 -0.61 -18.30 10.46
C GLY A 10 -0.35 -16.94 9.83
N ARG A 11 0.82 -16.86 9.19
CA ARG A 11 1.31 -15.79 8.30
C ARG A 11 2.00 -14.62 9.00
N ASP A 12 3.25 -14.86 9.38
CA ASP A 12 4.34 -13.85 9.41
C ASP A 12 4.73 -13.40 7.98
N GLY A 13 3.74 -13.27 7.08
CA GLY A 13 3.96 -12.74 5.74
C GLY A 13 3.86 -11.23 5.81
N GLY A 14 4.99 -10.53 5.69
CA GLY A 14 5.01 -9.09 5.48
C GLY A 14 4.30 -8.69 4.17
N ALA A 15 4.29 -7.39 3.85
CA ALA A 15 3.73 -6.91 2.58
C ALA A 15 4.33 -7.69 1.40
N THR A 16 3.48 -8.22 0.51
CA THR A 16 3.95 -8.86 -0.72
C THR A 16 4.69 -7.84 -1.58
N THR A 17 5.85 -8.25 -2.10
CA THR A 17 6.64 -7.47 -3.07
C THR A 17 6.16 -7.67 -4.50
N ASP A 18 5.23 -8.61 -4.72
CA ASP A 18 4.63 -8.86 -6.01
C ASP A 18 3.49 -7.85 -6.24
N HIS A 19 3.70 -7.00 -7.24
CA HIS A 19 2.82 -5.92 -7.61
C HIS A 19 2.46 -6.04 -9.09
N GLY A 20 1.18 -5.87 -9.41
CA GLY A 20 0.70 -5.88 -10.79
C GLY A 20 1.38 -4.80 -11.65
N PRO A 21 1.46 -5.00 -12.97
CA PRO A 21 2.13 -4.08 -13.88
C PRO A 21 1.54 -2.66 -13.85
N GLU A 22 0.24 -2.52 -13.58
CA GLU A 22 -0.46 -1.24 -13.40
C GLU A 22 0.09 -0.46 -12.21
N VAL A 23 0.26 -1.12 -11.06
CA VAL A 23 0.83 -0.49 -9.85
C VAL A 23 2.24 0.02 -10.15
N HIS A 24 3.06 -0.76 -10.86
CA HIS A 24 4.39 -0.35 -11.25
C HIS A 24 4.40 0.81 -12.26
N ALA A 25 3.45 0.84 -13.20
CA ALA A 25 3.33 1.94 -14.16
C ALA A 25 2.99 3.26 -13.45
N ILE A 26 2.01 3.22 -12.55
CA ILE A 26 1.60 4.39 -11.74
C ILE A 26 2.75 4.83 -10.82
N ALA A 27 3.41 3.89 -10.15
CA ALA A 27 4.57 4.18 -9.30
C ALA A 27 5.66 4.93 -10.07
N ARG A 28 5.98 4.50 -11.29
CA ARG A 28 6.94 5.20 -12.16
C ARG A 28 6.46 6.60 -12.56
N ALA A 29 5.18 6.75 -12.89
CA ALA A 29 4.60 8.05 -13.27
C ALA A 29 4.69 9.07 -12.13
N HIS A 30 4.52 8.63 -10.89
CA HIS A 30 4.62 9.48 -9.69
C HIS A 30 6.03 9.56 -9.10
N GLY A 31 6.99 8.76 -9.59
CA GLY A 31 8.35 8.71 -9.04
C GLY A 31 8.43 8.16 -7.61
N VAL A 32 7.50 7.28 -7.23
CA VAL A 32 7.38 6.70 -5.89
C VAL A 32 7.44 5.18 -5.93
N SER A 33 7.51 4.52 -4.77
CA SER A 33 7.49 3.06 -4.71
C SER A 33 6.08 2.49 -4.96
N ALA A 34 6.01 1.25 -5.42
CA ALA A 34 4.74 0.55 -5.58
C ALA A 34 3.99 0.35 -4.25
N ALA A 35 4.72 0.21 -3.13
CA ALA A 35 4.14 0.19 -1.80
C ALA A 35 3.44 1.52 -1.46
N GLN A 36 4.02 2.66 -1.85
CA GLN A 36 3.40 3.98 -1.66
C GLN A 36 2.10 4.10 -2.48
N ILE A 37 2.05 3.59 -3.71
CA ILE A 37 0.82 3.56 -4.52
C ILE A 37 -0.28 2.74 -3.84
N ARG A 38 0.05 1.53 -3.36
CA ARG A 38 -0.92 0.69 -2.65
C ARG A 38 -1.44 1.35 -1.37
N LEU A 39 -0.54 1.92 -0.57
CA LEU A 39 -0.90 2.61 0.66
C LEU A 39 -1.78 3.85 0.38
N ALA A 40 -1.48 4.61 -0.68
CA ALA A 40 -2.29 5.76 -1.09
C ALA A 40 -3.69 5.35 -1.50
N TRP A 41 -3.81 4.30 -2.31
CA TRP A 41 -5.11 3.75 -2.72
C TRP A 41 -5.90 3.23 -1.51
N THR A 42 -5.25 2.55 -0.55
CA THR A 42 -5.91 2.11 0.70
C THR A 42 -6.49 3.30 1.47
N LEU A 43 -5.72 4.37 1.66
CA LEU A 43 -6.21 5.57 2.35
C LEU A 43 -7.31 6.31 1.56
N HIS A 44 -7.38 6.11 0.24
CA HIS A 44 -8.43 6.68 -0.60
C HIS A 44 -9.81 6.03 -0.40
N GLN A 45 -9.87 4.79 0.13
CA GLN A 45 -11.13 4.04 0.30
C GLN A 45 -12.15 4.74 1.22
N GLY A 46 -11.71 5.72 2.02
CA GLY A 46 -12.61 6.66 2.67
C GLY A 46 -11.97 7.36 3.87
N PRO A 47 -12.61 8.43 4.39
CA PRO A 47 -12.10 9.20 5.52
C PRO A 47 -12.05 8.42 6.85
N HIS A 48 -12.71 7.25 6.89
CA HIS A 48 -12.75 6.36 8.05
C HIS A 48 -11.67 5.27 8.00
N VAL A 49 -10.87 5.23 6.93
CA VAL A 49 -9.83 4.22 6.75
C VAL A 49 -8.51 4.70 7.36
N LEU A 50 -7.96 3.89 8.26
CA LEU A 50 -6.66 4.10 8.86
C LEU A 50 -5.75 2.93 8.51
N ALA A 51 -4.68 3.19 7.76
CA ALA A 51 -3.64 2.21 7.49
C ALA A 51 -2.60 2.22 8.62
N ILE A 52 -2.13 1.04 9.04
CA ILE A 52 -1.08 0.87 10.07
C ILE A 52 0.13 0.16 9.43
N PRO A 53 0.87 0.84 8.52
CA PRO A 53 2.01 0.22 7.86
C PRO A 53 3.17 0.06 8.85
N GLY A 54 3.56 -1.19 9.13
CA GLY A 54 4.72 -1.49 9.95
C GLY A 54 6.02 -1.37 9.15
N THR A 55 7.05 -0.75 9.73
CA THR A 55 8.42 -0.77 9.21
C THR A 55 9.43 -0.68 10.35
N GLY A 56 10.58 -1.34 10.19
CA GLY A 56 11.76 -1.14 11.04
C GLY A 56 12.84 -0.26 10.38
N ASP A 57 12.59 0.20 9.16
CA ASP A 57 13.49 0.98 8.33
C ASP A 57 13.03 2.45 8.26
N LEU A 58 13.97 3.38 8.39
CA LEU A 58 13.69 4.82 8.44
C LEU A 58 13.31 5.41 7.08
N ASP A 59 13.84 4.89 5.98
CA ASP A 59 13.50 5.36 4.64
C ASP A 59 12.07 4.93 4.29
N HIS A 60 11.70 3.70 4.62
CA HIS A 60 10.32 3.23 4.53
C HIS A 60 9.37 4.04 5.43
N LEU A 61 9.80 4.46 6.62
CA LEU A 61 8.99 5.33 7.48
C LEU A 61 8.72 6.66 6.78
N ALA A 62 9.75 7.30 6.22
CA ALA A 62 9.60 8.54 5.47
C ALA A 62 8.66 8.36 4.26
N GLN A 63 8.81 7.26 3.52
CA GLN A 63 7.92 6.92 2.39
C GLN A 63 6.47 6.72 2.83
N ASN A 64 6.22 6.02 3.94
CA ASN A 64 4.89 5.80 4.49
C ASN A 64 4.21 7.13 4.86
N VAL A 65 4.95 8.05 5.48
CA VAL A 65 4.44 9.39 5.83
C VAL A 65 4.14 10.22 4.58
N ALA A 66 5.02 10.18 3.57
CA ALA A 66 4.87 10.95 2.33
C ALA A 66 3.60 10.60 1.55
N VAL A 67 3.05 9.39 1.72
CA VAL A 67 1.80 8.97 1.07
C VAL A 67 0.62 9.89 1.39
N GLY A 68 0.57 10.52 2.57
CA GLY A 68 -0.53 11.44 2.92
C GLY A 68 -0.66 12.65 1.97
N SER A 69 0.42 13.00 1.27
CA SER A 69 0.45 14.06 0.27
C SER A 69 0.27 13.56 -1.17
N LEU A 70 0.31 12.25 -1.40
CA LEU A 70 0.13 11.67 -2.73
C LEU A 70 -1.34 11.78 -3.15
N ARG A 71 -1.58 12.16 -4.41
CA ARG A 71 -2.92 12.29 -4.99
C ARG A 71 -2.96 11.44 -6.26
N LEU A 72 -3.71 10.35 -6.19
CA LEU A 72 -4.02 9.53 -7.35
C LEU A 72 -5.19 10.17 -8.11
N SER A 73 -5.09 10.20 -9.43
CA SER A 73 -6.17 10.62 -10.33
C SER A 73 -7.32 9.62 -10.31
N VAL A 74 -8.48 10.04 -10.81
CA VAL A 74 -9.67 9.16 -10.91
C VAL A 74 -9.39 7.97 -11.80
N GLU A 75 -8.66 8.19 -12.90
CA GLU A 75 -8.26 7.15 -13.85
C GLU A 75 -7.34 6.11 -13.21
N GLU A 76 -6.38 6.56 -12.39
CA GLU A 76 -5.48 5.68 -11.65
C GLU A 76 -6.22 4.88 -10.58
N LEU A 77 -7.16 5.50 -9.88
CA LEU A 77 -7.99 4.81 -8.88
C LEU A 77 -8.84 3.71 -9.53
N ILE A 78 -9.50 4.02 -10.65
CA ILE A 78 -10.28 3.05 -11.43
C ILE A 78 -9.39 1.88 -11.91
N ALA A 79 -8.16 2.17 -12.32
CA ALA A 79 -7.23 1.13 -12.76
C ALA A 79 -6.75 0.22 -11.60
N LEU A 80 -6.74 0.74 -10.37
CA LEU A 80 -6.28 0.01 -9.18
C LEU A 80 -7.39 -0.80 -8.51
N ASP A 81 -8.66 -0.39 -8.61
CA ASP A 81 -9.79 -1.04 -7.93
C ASP A 81 -9.91 -2.57 -8.20
N PRO A 82 -9.77 -3.07 -9.44
CA PRO A 82 -9.86 -4.52 -9.70
C PRO A 82 -8.78 -5.34 -9.00
N LEU A 83 -7.62 -4.76 -8.74
CA LEU A 83 -6.45 -5.45 -8.17
C LEU A 83 -6.63 -5.77 -6.68
N HIS A 84 -7.61 -5.16 -6.01
CA HIS A 84 -7.91 -5.43 -4.60
C HIS A 84 -8.52 -6.82 -4.38
N HIS A 85 -9.18 -7.38 -5.40
CA HIS A 85 -9.89 -8.65 -5.30
C HIS A 85 -9.01 -9.88 -5.60
N GLU A 86 -7.76 -9.68 -5.99
CA GLU A 86 -6.84 -10.77 -6.33
C GLU A 86 -6.08 -11.25 -5.09
N THR A 87 -6.81 -11.79 -4.12
CA THR A 87 -6.26 -12.62 -3.03
C THR A 87 -7.29 -13.66 -2.62
N ALA A 88 -7.18 -14.86 -3.19
CA ALA A 88 -7.67 -16.10 -2.59
C ALA A 88 -6.51 -16.78 -1.86
#